data_AF-A0A7E4W872-F1
#
_entry.id   AF-A0A7E4W872-F1
#
_cell.length_a   1.000
_cell.length_b   1.000
_cell.length_c   1.000
_cell.angle_alpha   90.00
_cell.angle_beta   90.00
_cell.angle_gamma   90.00
#
_symmetry.space_group_name_H-M   'P 1'
#
loop_
_entity.id
_entity.type
_entity.pdbx_description
1 polymer ?
#
loop_
_entity_poly.entity_id
_entity_poly.type
_entity_poly.pdbx_seq_one_letter_code
_entity_poly.pdbx_strand_id
1 'polypeptide(L)'
;MLSANWGDVFPDDYGINNGLDRYDKTLRGRETIVLLMAQLTTAQLSQASYTALSIVRNCNFNNADCGATDFRVYYDATYSECFAFNADGKYETQRAGSNYGLHFLMLVNQMNPTGTRLFLPTTDAAGAYISIQPNGGDPAMETFGIGAPVGQNTQIGMTYTKISRLKKPYGDCVDGDDEVNQYYPNVTYTYDLCIRVCRQKFIYSKIGCADPRYGMLGNMTKCVFANLEALLSLRDYQNPNSTVYWNPETMCDCKLPCSETSISTTFTLARAPPNTYSIINGNYEGPTYSCFSTAVFANKNACISWYQQNSVVVSVYFESFDYLALTETATYTMSTMLNEFGGQLGLWTGFSIITVTEFLCLFVMMFLYCIVGSRIVRKINPEDQDDDWRIVDVKDLRKELDTHEYLDREQARMHQLRLRNNTNM
;
A
#
# COMPACT_ATOMS: atom_id res chain seq x y z
N MET A 1 -30.67 6.66 -22.12
CA MET A 1 -30.99 7.20 -23.46
C MET A 1 -30.05 6.69 -24.56
N LEU A 2 -29.50 5.47 -24.47
CA LEU A 2 -28.83 4.81 -25.61
C LEU A 2 -29.86 4.11 -26.53
N SER A 3 -31.01 4.74 -26.72
CA SER A 3 -32.03 4.38 -27.72
C SER A 3 -31.98 5.35 -28.89
N ALA A 4 -30.79 5.83 -29.25
CA ALA A 4 -30.60 6.34 -30.58
C ALA A 4 -30.88 5.17 -31.52
N ASN A 5 -31.78 5.38 -32.49
CA ASN A 5 -31.85 4.55 -33.68
C ASN A 5 -30.41 4.32 -34.14
N TRP A 6 -29.90 3.11 -33.94
CA TRP A 6 -28.70 2.65 -34.62
C TRP A 6 -29.12 2.51 -36.08
N GLY A 7 -29.15 3.64 -36.79
CA GLY A 7 -29.18 3.66 -38.23
C GLY A 7 -28.05 2.75 -38.70
N ASP A 8 -28.37 1.93 -39.70
CA ASP A 8 -27.55 0.87 -40.27
C ASP A 8 -26.05 1.03 -39.95
N VAL A 9 -25.60 0.34 -38.90
CA VAL A 9 -24.18 0.22 -38.56
C VAL A 9 -23.53 -0.42 -39.78
N PHE A 10 -22.67 0.32 -40.47
CA PHE A 10 -22.01 -0.23 -41.65
C PHE A 10 -21.13 -1.42 -41.24
N PRO A 11 -20.87 -2.37 -42.15
CA PRO A 11 -20.13 -3.59 -41.81
C PRO A 11 -18.70 -3.36 -41.31
N ASP A 12 -18.16 -2.14 -41.23
CA ASP A 12 -16.78 -1.92 -40.78
C ASP A 12 -16.53 -0.61 -40.01
N ASP A 13 -17.56 0.04 -39.44
CA ASP A 13 -17.38 1.33 -38.72
C ASP A 13 -16.43 1.25 -37.51
N TYR A 14 -16.13 0.04 -37.05
CA TYR A 14 -15.25 -0.25 -35.92
C TYR A 14 -14.01 -1.06 -36.32
N GLY A 15 -13.76 -1.28 -37.63
CA GLY A 15 -12.59 -2.03 -38.12
C GLY A 15 -12.57 -3.50 -37.69
N ILE A 16 -13.75 -4.11 -37.49
CA ILE A 16 -13.95 -5.44 -36.90
C ILE A 16 -13.92 -6.55 -37.96
N ASN A 17 -14.12 -6.24 -39.24
CA ASN A 17 -14.38 -7.28 -40.25
C ASN A 17 -13.20 -7.63 -41.18
N ASN A 18 -12.01 -7.09 -40.94
CA ASN A 18 -10.78 -7.33 -41.72
C ASN A 18 -10.09 -8.69 -41.46
N GLY A 19 -10.79 -9.81 -41.58
CA GLY A 19 -10.16 -11.15 -41.52
C GLY A 19 -9.43 -11.48 -40.21
N LEU A 20 -9.68 -10.69 -39.16
CA LEU A 20 -9.09 -10.83 -37.83
C LEU A 20 -9.71 -12.01 -37.06
N ASP A 21 -8.92 -12.66 -36.21
CA ASP A 21 -9.44 -13.68 -35.29
C ASP A 21 -10.42 -13.05 -34.28
N ARG A 22 -11.30 -13.87 -33.69
CA ARG A 22 -12.29 -13.44 -32.70
C ARG A 22 -11.65 -12.68 -31.54
N TYR A 23 -10.47 -13.10 -31.09
CA TYR A 23 -9.74 -12.42 -30.02
C TYR A 23 -9.37 -10.97 -30.40
N ASP A 24 -8.80 -10.80 -31.59
CA ASP A 24 -8.40 -9.48 -32.09
C ASP A 24 -9.59 -8.55 -32.31
N LYS A 25 -10.74 -9.11 -32.75
CA LYS A 25 -12.00 -8.36 -32.88
C LYS A 25 -12.51 -7.83 -31.54
N THR A 26 -12.59 -8.67 -30.52
CA THR A 26 -13.02 -8.27 -29.17
C THR A 26 -12.07 -7.20 -28.60
N LEU A 27 -10.77 -7.39 -28.80
CA LEU A 27 -9.74 -6.51 -28.29
C LEU A 27 -9.79 -5.13 -28.95
N ARG A 28 -9.89 -5.08 -30.28
CA ARG A 28 -10.15 -3.82 -31.02
C ARG A 28 -11.43 -3.13 -30.56
N GLY A 29 -12.50 -3.90 -30.33
CA GLY A 29 -13.76 -3.39 -29.81
C GLY A 29 -13.59 -2.70 -28.45
N ARG A 30 -12.85 -3.32 -27.52
CA ARG A 30 -12.54 -2.74 -26.20
C ARG A 30 -11.73 -1.46 -26.31
N GLU A 31 -10.68 -1.44 -27.13
CA GLU A 31 -9.88 -0.21 -27.38
C GLU A 31 -10.74 0.92 -27.94
N THR A 32 -11.55 0.60 -28.94
CA THR A 32 -12.42 1.56 -29.61
C THR A 32 -13.41 2.19 -28.65
N ILE A 33 -14.06 1.39 -27.81
CA ILE A 33 -15.02 1.89 -26.82
C ILE A 33 -14.37 2.91 -25.88
N VAL A 34 -13.17 2.61 -25.37
CA VAL A 34 -12.46 3.51 -24.47
C VAL A 34 -12.14 4.85 -25.15
N LEU A 35 -11.65 4.80 -26.39
CA LEU A 35 -11.33 6.03 -27.14
C LEU A 35 -12.58 6.86 -27.44
N LEU A 36 -13.71 6.22 -27.74
CA LEU A 36 -14.99 6.90 -27.99
C LEU A 36 -15.58 7.49 -26.69
N MET A 37 -15.57 6.74 -25.60
CA MET A 37 -16.07 7.19 -24.30
C MET A 37 -15.26 8.35 -23.75
N ALA A 38 -13.94 8.37 -24.01
CA ALA A 38 -13.06 9.45 -23.60
C ALA A 38 -13.37 10.83 -24.24
N GLN A 39 -14.11 10.84 -25.36
CA GLN A 39 -14.56 12.06 -26.04
C GLN A 39 -15.84 12.64 -25.43
N LEU A 40 -16.55 11.87 -24.60
CA LEU A 40 -17.77 12.33 -23.97
C LEU A 40 -17.45 13.21 -22.74
N THR A 41 -18.29 14.21 -22.54
CA THR A 41 -18.26 15.02 -21.31
C THR A 41 -18.84 14.23 -20.14
N THR A 42 -18.46 14.57 -18.91
CA THR A 42 -19.00 13.93 -17.69
C THR A 42 -20.52 14.01 -17.60
N ALA A 43 -21.13 15.10 -18.08
CA ALA A 43 -22.59 15.24 -18.15
C ALA A 43 -23.23 14.25 -19.13
N GLN A 44 -22.61 14.03 -20.30
CA GLN A 44 -23.08 13.03 -21.27
C GLN A 44 -22.91 11.61 -20.74
N LEU A 45 -21.78 11.33 -20.07
CA LEU A 45 -21.54 10.04 -19.44
C LEU A 45 -22.58 9.74 -18.37
N SER A 46 -22.84 10.69 -17.46
CA SER A 46 -23.84 10.52 -16.40
C SER A 46 -25.27 10.34 -16.94
N GLN A 47 -25.62 10.99 -18.06
CA GLN A 47 -26.92 10.79 -18.72
C GLN A 47 -27.04 9.43 -19.44
N ALA A 48 -25.92 8.90 -19.93
CA ALA A 48 -25.86 7.63 -20.65
C ALA A 48 -25.69 6.42 -19.71
N SER A 49 -25.18 6.63 -18.51
CA SER A 49 -24.84 5.60 -17.54
C SER A 49 -25.99 5.20 -16.61
N TYR A 50 -25.74 4.16 -15.83
CA TYR A 50 -26.60 3.71 -14.73
C TYR A 50 -26.46 4.66 -13.54
N THR A 51 -27.52 4.84 -12.76
CA THR A 51 -27.43 5.46 -11.42
C THR A 51 -27.16 4.38 -10.36
N ALA A 52 -26.60 4.77 -9.22
CA ALA A 52 -26.27 3.86 -8.11
C ALA A 52 -27.46 2.97 -7.71
N LEU A 53 -28.65 3.55 -7.55
CA LEU A 53 -29.88 2.83 -7.19
C LEU A 53 -30.48 2.01 -8.34
N SER A 54 -30.10 2.29 -9.59
CA SER A 54 -30.55 1.50 -10.73
C SER A 54 -29.77 0.19 -10.85
N ILE A 55 -28.46 0.23 -10.56
CA ILE A 55 -27.58 -0.93 -10.61
C ILE A 55 -27.57 -1.69 -9.30
N VAL A 56 -27.40 -1.03 -8.15
CA VAL A 56 -27.50 -1.62 -6.80
C VAL A 56 -28.93 -1.47 -6.30
N ARG A 57 -29.68 -2.58 -6.29
CA ARG A 57 -31.09 -2.60 -5.90
C ARG A 57 -31.26 -2.78 -4.40
N ASN A 58 -30.51 -3.72 -3.85
CA ASN A 58 -30.49 -3.96 -2.41
C ASN A 58 -29.05 -3.87 -1.96
N CYS A 59 -28.87 -3.16 -0.86
CA CYS A 59 -27.59 -3.01 -0.20
C CYS A 59 -27.82 -3.16 1.29
N ASN A 60 -27.03 -4.05 1.91
CA ASN A 60 -27.04 -4.21 3.34
C ASN A 60 -25.61 -4.29 3.86
N PHE A 61 -25.30 -3.53 4.89
CA PHE A 61 -24.02 -3.60 5.59
C PHE A 61 -24.29 -3.70 7.08
N ASN A 62 -23.75 -4.75 7.73
CA ASN A 62 -23.92 -4.97 9.17
C ASN A 62 -25.40 -4.93 9.62
N ASN A 63 -26.29 -5.56 8.85
CA ASN A 63 -27.75 -5.58 9.05
C ASN A 63 -28.46 -4.23 8.93
N ALA A 64 -27.79 -3.18 8.44
CA ALA A 64 -28.40 -1.90 8.11
C ALA A 64 -28.43 -1.70 6.59
N ASP A 65 -29.57 -1.24 6.08
CA ASP A 65 -29.70 -0.93 4.66
C ASP A 65 -28.88 0.32 4.30
N CYS A 66 -28.18 0.28 3.17
CA CYS A 66 -27.42 1.44 2.69
C CYS A 66 -28.20 2.24 1.64
N GLY A 67 -27.96 3.55 1.60
CA GLY A 67 -28.63 4.48 0.71
C GLY A 67 -27.74 4.95 -0.45
N ALA A 68 -28.32 5.72 -1.37
CA ALA A 68 -27.58 6.33 -2.49
C ALA A 68 -26.43 7.24 -2.03
N THR A 69 -26.57 7.87 -0.87
CA THR A 69 -25.55 8.78 -0.29
C THR A 69 -24.31 8.06 0.22
N ASP A 70 -24.37 6.74 0.39
CA ASP A 70 -23.24 5.94 0.87
C ASP A 70 -22.30 5.49 -0.27
N PHE A 71 -22.68 5.84 -1.52
CA PHE A 71 -21.89 5.62 -2.71
C PHE A 71 -21.32 6.93 -3.26
N ARG A 72 -20.04 6.91 -3.58
CA ARG A 72 -19.37 7.98 -4.31
C ARG A 72 -19.19 7.58 -5.77
N VAL A 73 -19.44 8.51 -6.67
CA VAL A 73 -19.22 8.31 -8.11
C VAL A 73 -17.73 8.47 -8.43
N TYR A 74 -17.20 7.51 -9.18
CA TYR A 74 -15.87 7.56 -9.79
C TYR A 74 -15.99 7.28 -11.29
N TYR A 75 -15.17 7.94 -12.10
CA TYR A 75 -15.18 7.76 -13.55
C TYR A 75 -13.98 6.94 -13.99
N ASP A 76 -14.24 5.81 -14.62
CA ASP A 76 -13.26 4.91 -15.21
C ASP A 76 -13.35 4.99 -16.74
N ALA A 77 -12.21 5.01 -17.44
CA ALA A 77 -12.21 5.15 -18.89
C ALA A 77 -12.77 3.91 -19.62
N THR A 78 -12.72 2.75 -18.98
CA THR A 78 -13.19 1.47 -19.51
C THR A 78 -14.63 1.19 -19.09
N TYR A 79 -14.97 1.44 -17.83
CA TYR A 79 -16.28 1.11 -17.26
C TYR A 79 -17.22 2.32 -17.10
N SER A 80 -16.80 3.52 -17.51
CA SER A 80 -17.55 4.76 -17.40
C SER A 80 -17.86 5.14 -15.96
N GLU A 81 -19.11 5.16 -15.53
CA GLU A 81 -19.49 5.60 -14.18
C GLU A 81 -19.50 4.39 -13.23
N CYS A 82 -18.62 4.43 -12.22
CA CYS A 82 -18.49 3.43 -11.18
C CYS A 82 -18.94 3.99 -9.82
N PHE A 83 -19.33 3.09 -8.92
CA PHE A 83 -19.83 3.44 -7.58
C PHE A 83 -18.94 2.84 -6.50
N ALA A 84 -18.32 3.69 -5.69
CA ALA A 84 -17.49 3.30 -4.57
C ALA A 84 -18.30 3.39 -3.27
N PHE A 85 -18.52 2.25 -2.62
CA PHE A 85 -19.10 2.19 -1.29
C PHE A 85 -18.05 2.56 -0.24
N ASN A 86 -18.45 3.31 0.80
CA ASN A 86 -17.58 3.66 1.93
C ASN A 86 -16.29 4.42 1.57
N ALA A 87 -16.32 5.24 0.52
CA ALA A 87 -15.15 6.01 0.08
C ALA A 87 -14.62 6.99 1.16
N ASP A 88 -15.49 7.46 2.05
CA ASP A 88 -15.16 8.41 3.13
C ASP A 88 -14.81 7.71 4.46
N GLY A 89 -14.80 6.37 4.51
CA GLY A 89 -14.44 5.60 5.73
C GLY A 89 -15.45 5.68 6.88
N LYS A 90 -16.74 5.93 6.58
CA LYS A 90 -17.84 5.99 7.55
C LYS A 90 -18.23 4.63 8.14
N TYR A 91 -18.08 3.56 7.37
CA TYR A 91 -18.52 2.22 7.72
C TYR A 91 -17.37 1.37 8.25
N GLU A 92 -17.61 0.76 9.41
CA GLU A 92 -16.69 -0.17 10.07
C GLU A 92 -17.44 -1.44 10.46
N THR A 93 -16.74 -2.57 10.51
CA THR A 93 -17.30 -3.84 10.98
C THR A 93 -16.76 -4.21 12.36
N GLN A 94 -17.61 -4.82 13.19
CA GLN A 94 -17.27 -5.27 14.54
C GLN A 94 -17.12 -6.78 14.66
N ARG A 95 -17.50 -7.54 13.63
CA ARG A 95 -17.33 -9.00 13.60
C ARG A 95 -16.96 -9.48 12.20
N ALA A 96 -16.07 -10.46 12.13
CA ALA A 96 -15.79 -11.19 10.91
C ALA A 96 -16.98 -12.09 10.52
N GLY A 97 -17.00 -12.49 9.25
CA GLY A 97 -18.01 -13.38 8.69
C GLY A 97 -19.04 -12.68 7.80
N SER A 98 -19.65 -13.48 6.92
CA SER A 98 -20.51 -12.99 5.84
C SER A 98 -21.69 -12.17 6.33
N ASN A 99 -22.34 -12.54 7.44
CA ASN A 99 -23.51 -11.84 7.98
C ASN A 99 -23.26 -10.38 8.42
N TYR A 100 -22.00 -9.99 8.64
CA TYR A 100 -21.60 -8.65 9.06
C TYR A 100 -20.89 -7.89 7.95
N GLY A 101 -20.83 -8.47 6.76
CA GLY A 101 -20.24 -7.88 5.58
C GLY A 101 -21.18 -6.96 4.83
N LEU A 102 -20.77 -6.63 3.61
CA LEU A 102 -21.51 -5.87 2.62
C LEU A 102 -22.19 -6.81 1.65
N HIS A 103 -23.50 -6.69 1.50
CA HIS A 103 -24.30 -7.49 0.58
C HIS A 103 -24.94 -6.60 -0.48
N PHE A 104 -24.70 -6.93 -1.74
CA PHE A 104 -25.32 -6.28 -2.88
C PHE A 104 -26.19 -7.25 -3.67
N LEU A 105 -27.38 -6.79 -4.06
CA LEU A 105 -28.13 -7.32 -5.19
C LEU A 105 -28.04 -6.30 -6.32
N MET A 106 -27.33 -6.65 -7.38
CA MET A 106 -27.16 -5.81 -8.56
C MET A 106 -27.95 -6.34 -9.76
N LEU A 107 -28.39 -5.43 -10.62
CA LEU A 107 -29.03 -5.74 -11.90
C LEU A 107 -28.23 -5.15 -13.05
N VAL A 108 -27.70 -6.02 -13.92
CA VAL A 108 -26.88 -5.64 -15.07
C VAL A 108 -27.73 -5.44 -16.34
N ASN A 109 -29.01 -5.84 -16.32
CA ASN A 109 -30.00 -5.60 -17.38
C ASN A 109 -29.45 -5.81 -18.80
N GLN A 110 -29.03 -7.03 -19.15
CA GLN A 110 -28.58 -7.36 -20.51
C GLN A 110 -29.66 -7.10 -21.56
N MET A 111 -30.90 -7.37 -21.18
CA MET A 111 -32.08 -7.13 -21.98
C MET A 111 -33.13 -6.43 -21.11
N ASN A 112 -33.60 -5.28 -21.56
CA ASN A 112 -34.75 -4.63 -20.93
C ASN A 112 -35.99 -5.54 -21.10
N PRO A 113 -36.92 -5.63 -20.14
CA PRO A 113 -38.21 -6.29 -20.29
C PRO A 113 -38.96 -6.07 -21.62
N THR A 114 -38.71 -4.97 -22.33
CA THR A 114 -39.26 -4.65 -23.66
C THR A 114 -38.50 -5.29 -24.84
N GLY A 115 -37.47 -6.09 -24.59
CA GLY A 115 -36.69 -6.81 -25.62
C GLY A 115 -35.53 -6.02 -26.24
N THR A 116 -35.21 -4.83 -25.75
CA THR A 116 -34.06 -4.05 -26.23
C THR A 116 -32.77 -4.58 -25.59
N ARG A 117 -31.77 -4.93 -26.41
CA ARG A 117 -30.43 -5.30 -25.96
C ARG A 117 -29.67 -4.05 -25.52
N LEU A 118 -29.10 -4.08 -24.32
CA LEU A 118 -28.34 -2.95 -23.75
C LEU A 118 -26.83 -3.14 -23.85
N PHE A 119 -26.38 -4.35 -24.20
CA PHE A 119 -24.97 -4.69 -24.33
C PHE A 119 -24.48 -4.46 -25.75
N LEU A 120 -23.23 -4.02 -25.86
CA LEU A 120 -22.55 -3.92 -27.14
C LEU A 120 -22.27 -5.33 -27.69
N PRO A 121 -22.32 -5.54 -29.02
CA PRO A 121 -21.99 -6.84 -29.61
C PRO A 121 -20.57 -7.34 -29.30
N THR A 122 -19.67 -6.44 -28.92
CA THR A 122 -18.28 -6.72 -28.54
C THR A 122 -18.11 -7.09 -27.06
N THR A 123 -19.17 -6.99 -26.24
CA THR A 123 -19.13 -7.40 -24.84
C THR A 123 -19.08 -8.92 -24.73
N ASP A 124 -18.01 -9.45 -24.15
CA ASP A 124 -17.70 -10.88 -24.09
C ASP A 124 -18.21 -11.58 -22.83
N ALA A 125 -18.49 -10.81 -21.76
CA ALA A 125 -19.02 -11.32 -20.51
C ALA A 125 -20.10 -10.41 -19.92
N ALA A 126 -21.07 -11.02 -19.23
CA ALA A 126 -22.11 -10.30 -18.50
C ALA A 126 -21.96 -10.51 -17.00
N GLY A 127 -21.85 -9.40 -16.27
CA GLY A 127 -21.61 -9.39 -14.84
C GLY A 127 -21.30 -7.98 -14.35
N ALA A 128 -20.91 -7.89 -13.07
CA ALA A 128 -20.37 -6.67 -12.48
C ALA A 128 -18.87 -6.87 -12.22
N TYR A 129 -18.07 -5.83 -12.37
CA TYR A 129 -16.68 -5.82 -11.92
C TYR A 129 -16.59 -5.11 -10.57
N ILE A 130 -15.84 -5.70 -9.64
CA ILE A 130 -15.70 -5.19 -8.28
C ILE A 130 -14.22 -5.11 -7.94
N SER A 131 -13.77 -3.97 -7.46
CA SER A 131 -12.43 -3.79 -6.90
C SER A 131 -12.54 -3.42 -5.43
N ILE A 132 -11.68 -4.01 -4.61
CA ILE A 132 -11.60 -3.76 -3.17
C ILE A 132 -10.23 -3.15 -2.91
N GLN A 133 -10.22 -1.91 -2.41
CA GLN A 133 -9.00 -1.14 -2.19
C GLN A 133 -9.03 -0.45 -0.83
N PRO A 134 -7.86 -0.17 -0.23
CA PRO A 134 -7.80 0.67 0.96
C PRO A 134 -8.27 2.10 0.64
N ASN A 135 -8.70 2.83 1.68
CA ASN A 135 -9.13 4.22 1.53
C ASN A 135 -8.02 5.08 0.90
N GLY A 136 -8.38 5.86 -0.12
CA GLY A 136 -7.45 6.69 -0.88
C GLY A 136 -6.61 5.94 -1.93
N GLY A 137 -6.79 4.63 -2.10
CA GLY A 137 -6.18 3.87 -3.19
C GLY A 137 -6.89 4.07 -4.54
N ASP A 138 -6.16 3.84 -5.64
CA ASP A 138 -6.75 3.79 -6.98
C ASP A 138 -7.59 2.51 -7.13
N PRO A 139 -8.85 2.58 -7.61
CA PRO A 139 -9.68 1.40 -7.80
C PRO A 139 -9.11 0.43 -8.83
N ALA A 140 -8.30 0.90 -9.79
CA ALA A 140 -7.57 0.06 -10.73
C ALA A 140 -8.42 -1.06 -11.36
N MET A 141 -9.65 -0.73 -11.79
CA MET A 141 -10.68 -1.70 -12.20
C MET A 141 -10.22 -2.62 -13.34
N GLU A 142 -9.36 -2.13 -14.23
CA GLU A 142 -8.79 -2.92 -15.34
C GLU A 142 -7.79 -3.99 -14.86
N THR A 143 -6.99 -3.68 -13.83
CA THR A 143 -5.90 -4.55 -13.37
C THR A 143 -6.36 -5.49 -12.25
N PHE A 144 -7.13 -4.98 -11.29
CA PHE A 144 -7.51 -5.70 -10.07
C PHE A 144 -9.03 -5.95 -9.94
N GLY A 145 -9.81 -5.68 -11.00
CA GLY A 145 -11.25 -5.92 -11.00
C GLY A 145 -11.61 -7.41 -10.97
N ILE A 146 -12.39 -7.81 -9.97
CA ILE A 146 -12.96 -9.16 -9.83
C ILE A 146 -14.30 -9.20 -10.56
N GLY A 147 -14.44 -10.13 -11.51
CA GLY A 147 -15.69 -10.34 -12.25
C GLY A 147 -16.70 -11.15 -11.44
N ALA A 148 -17.86 -10.57 -11.13
CA ALA A 148 -19.02 -11.22 -10.54
C ALA A 148 -20.05 -11.54 -11.63
N PRO A 149 -20.21 -12.82 -12.03
CA PRO A 149 -21.08 -13.21 -13.13
C PRO A 149 -22.57 -13.13 -12.77
N VAL A 150 -23.41 -12.94 -13.79
CA VAL A 150 -24.87 -13.01 -13.64
C VAL A 150 -25.34 -14.40 -13.22
N GLY A 151 -26.44 -14.46 -12.46
CA GLY A 151 -27.05 -15.72 -12.01
C GLY A 151 -26.29 -16.44 -10.89
N GLN A 152 -25.33 -15.75 -10.26
CA GLN A 152 -24.51 -16.28 -9.19
C GLN A 152 -24.52 -15.35 -7.97
N ASN A 153 -24.33 -15.95 -6.80
CA ASN A 153 -23.95 -15.33 -5.55
C ASN A 153 -22.44 -15.49 -5.39
N THR A 154 -21.74 -14.36 -5.50
CA THR A 154 -20.30 -14.24 -5.38
C THR A 154 -19.97 -13.81 -3.95
N GLN A 155 -19.41 -14.73 -3.18
CA GLN A 155 -18.94 -14.46 -1.82
C GLN A 155 -17.45 -14.18 -1.87
N ILE A 156 -17.04 -13.00 -1.42
CA ILE A 156 -15.66 -12.51 -1.43
C ILE A 156 -15.21 -12.37 0.03
N GLY A 157 -14.32 -13.26 0.45
CA GLY A 157 -13.61 -13.16 1.72
C GLY A 157 -12.37 -12.30 1.52
N MET A 158 -12.16 -11.30 2.37
CA MET A 158 -10.97 -10.45 2.34
C MET A 158 -10.11 -10.63 3.60
N THR A 159 -8.80 -10.57 3.41
CA THR A 159 -7.81 -10.52 4.48
C THR A 159 -6.90 -9.31 4.31
N TYR A 160 -6.49 -8.72 5.42
CA TYR A 160 -5.75 -7.47 5.46
C TYR A 160 -4.28 -7.71 5.77
N THR A 161 -3.39 -7.24 4.90
CA THR A 161 -1.93 -7.32 5.10
C THR A 161 -1.32 -5.93 5.11
N LYS A 162 -0.63 -5.58 6.19
CA LYS A 162 0.14 -4.33 6.31
C LYS A 162 1.62 -4.63 6.13
N ILE A 163 2.25 -3.96 5.16
CA ILE A 163 3.66 -4.12 4.85
C ILE A 163 4.39 -2.82 5.19
N SER A 164 5.47 -2.93 5.96
CA SER A 164 6.36 -1.83 6.33
C SER A 164 7.79 -2.20 5.95
N ARG A 165 8.34 -1.47 4.97
CA ARG A 165 9.68 -1.68 4.43
C ARG A 165 10.66 -0.66 4.99
N LEU A 166 11.94 -1.02 5.05
CA LEU A 166 12.98 -0.09 5.47
C LEU A 166 13.44 0.81 4.32
N LYS A 167 13.70 2.06 4.67
CA LYS A 167 14.32 3.05 3.76
C LYS A 167 15.82 2.81 3.63
N LYS A 168 16.43 3.56 2.71
CA LYS A 168 17.90 3.64 2.60
C LYS A 168 18.49 4.04 3.94
N PRO A 169 19.59 3.39 4.39
CA PRO A 169 20.47 2.49 3.64
C PRO A 169 20.06 1.00 3.63
N TYR A 170 19.00 0.59 4.34
CA TYR A 170 18.65 -0.83 4.52
C TYR A 170 17.76 -1.39 3.40
N GLY A 171 16.91 -0.57 2.79
CA GLY A 171 16.06 -0.93 1.65
C GLY A 171 15.90 0.21 0.65
N ASP A 172 15.16 -0.03 -0.42
CA ASP A 172 14.91 0.94 -1.51
C ASP A 172 13.40 1.10 -1.71
N CYS A 173 12.78 1.86 -0.80
CA CYS A 173 11.35 2.18 -0.83
C CYS A 173 11.13 3.71 -0.77
N VAL A 174 9.95 4.14 -1.20
CA VAL A 174 9.52 5.56 -1.19
C VAL A 174 8.20 5.73 -0.45
N ASP A 175 7.96 6.89 0.19
CA ASP A 175 6.65 7.17 0.81
C ASP A 175 5.63 7.71 -0.21
N GLY A 176 6.10 8.16 -1.36
CA GLY A 176 5.32 8.76 -2.43
C GLY A 176 6.24 9.23 -3.55
N ASP A 177 5.62 9.66 -4.65
CA ASP A 177 6.32 10.14 -5.83
C ASP A 177 5.60 11.39 -6.35
N ASP A 178 6.32 12.52 -6.37
CA ASP A 178 5.80 13.82 -6.80
C ASP A 178 5.33 13.81 -8.25
N GLU A 179 5.95 12.99 -9.10
CA GLU A 179 5.54 12.85 -10.49
C GLU A 179 4.25 12.05 -10.59
N VAL A 180 4.14 10.93 -9.88
CA VAL A 180 2.89 10.15 -9.85
C VAL A 180 1.74 10.98 -9.31
N ASN A 181 1.99 11.80 -8.28
CA ASN A 181 0.99 12.70 -7.70
C ASN A 181 0.46 13.75 -8.70
N GLN A 182 1.23 14.13 -9.72
CA GLN A 182 0.75 15.04 -10.78
C GLN A 182 -0.25 14.37 -11.72
N TYR A 183 -0.09 13.07 -11.97
CA TYR A 183 -0.98 12.28 -12.83
C TYR A 183 -2.21 11.76 -12.07
N TYR A 184 -2.05 11.44 -10.78
CA TYR A 184 -3.07 10.87 -9.91
C TYR A 184 -3.16 11.68 -8.58
N PRO A 185 -3.81 12.85 -8.59
CA PRO A 185 -3.88 13.71 -7.41
C PRO A 185 -4.79 13.11 -6.32
N ASN A 186 -4.37 13.24 -5.06
CA ASN A 186 -5.08 12.71 -3.88
C ASN A 186 -5.25 11.18 -3.86
N VAL A 187 -4.40 10.46 -4.59
CA VAL A 187 -4.35 9.00 -4.58
C VAL A 187 -3.07 8.55 -3.89
N THR A 188 -3.17 7.56 -3.02
CA THR A 188 -2.02 6.97 -2.34
C THR A 188 -1.11 6.30 -3.37
N TYR A 189 0.19 6.61 -3.29
CA TYR A 189 1.20 6.02 -4.18
C TYR A 189 1.21 4.49 -4.08
N THR A 190 1.19 3.83 -5.25
CA THR A 190 1.39 2.39 -5.38
C THR A 190 2.39 2.13 -6.50
N TYR A 191 3.00 0.94 -6.49
CA TYR A 191 3.89 0.53 -7.56
C TYR A 191 3.19 0.51 -8.93
N ASP A 192 1.93 0.04 -8.97
CA ASP A 192 1.13 0.00 -10.19
C ASP A 192 0.89 1.40 -10.78
N LEU A 193 0.62 2.41 -9.95
CA LEU A 193 0.46 3.79 -10.42
C LEU A 193 1.74 4.32 -11.08
N CYS A 194 2.90 4.04 -10.51
CA CYS A 194 4.17 4.42 -11.13
C CYS A 194 4.35 3.76 -12.51
N ILE A 195 4.03 2.46 -12.63
CA ILE A 195 4.10 1.74 -13.90
C ILE A 195 3.13 2.33 -14.93
N ARG A 196 1.92 2.71 -14.53
CA ARG A 196 0.93 3.37 -15.40
C ARG A 196 1.39 4.74 -15.88
N VAL A 197 2.00 5.55 -15.01
CA VAL A 197 2.58 6.85 -15.39
C VAL A 197 3.74 6.66 -16.37
N CYS A 198 4.63 5.71 -16.09
CA CYS A 198 5.72 5.35 -17.00
C CYS A 198 5.19 4.89 -18.37
N ARG A 199 4.15 4.04 -18.39
CA ARG A 199 3.49 3.60 -19.62
C ARG A 199 2.87 4.76 -20.39
N GLN A 200 2.20 5.68 -19.69
CA GLN A 200 1.58 6.84 -20.31
C GLN A 200 2.62 7.77 -20.97
N LYS A 201 3.75 8.00 -20.31
CA LYS A 201 4.87 8.77 -20.88
C LYS A 201 5.43 8.10 -22.13
N PHE A 202 5.58 6.78 -22.12
CA PHE A 202 6.02 6.03 -23.29
C PHE A 202 5.05 6.21 -24.46
N ILE A 203 3.74 6.04 -24.24
CA ILE A 203 2.71 6.23 -25.26
C ILE A 203 2.76 7.65 -25.83
N TYR A 204 2.80 8.65 -24.95
CA TYR A 204 2.87 10.05 -25.35
C TYR A 204 4.14 10.37 -26.17
N SER A 205 5.30 9.81 -25.80
CA SER A 205 6.55 10.01 -26.54
C SER A 205 6.54 9.43 -27.97
N LYS A 206 5.72 8.39 -28.22
CA LYS A 206 5.68 7.69 -29.50
C LYS A 206 4.59 8.21 -30.44
N ILE A 207 3.40 8.50 -29.92
CA ILE A 207 2.22 8.86 -30.73
C ILE A 207 1.87 10.35 -30.58
N GLY A 208 2.33 11.02 -29.51
CA GLY A 208 2.00 12.42 -29.24
C GLY A 208 0.59 12.63 -28.66
N CYS A 209 -0.08 11.56 -28.22
CA CYS A 209 -1.36 11.62 -27.52
C CYS A 209 -1.32 10.73 -26.28
N ALA A 210 -2.16 11.06 -25.31
CA ALA A 210 -2.26 10.38 -24.04
C ALA A 210 -3.41 9.36 -24.05
N ASP A 211 -3.14 8.13 -23.60
CA ASP A 211 -4.17 7.10 -23.50
C ASP A 211 -5.16 7.48 -22.39
N PRO A 212 -6.47 7.54 -22.67
CA PRO A 212 -7.47 7.93 -21.68
C PRO A 212 -7.58 7.01 -20.45
N ARG A 213 -7.06 5.78 -20.50
CA ARG A 213 -7.10 4.83 -19.37
C ARG A 213 -6.18 5.23 -18.23
N TYR A 214 -5.09 5.90 -18.55
CA TYR A 214 -4.10 6.32 -17.57
C TYR A 214 -4.32 7.77 -17.16
N GLY A 215 -3.75 8.14 -16.01
CA GLY A 215 -3.74 9.52 -15.54
C GLY A 215 -3.14 10.43 -16.61
N MET A 216 -3.59 11.70 -16.62
CA MET A 216 -3.14 12.68 -17.60
C MET A 216 -2.89 14.03 -16.93
N LEU A 217 -1.80 14.66 -17.31
CA LEU A 217 -1.53 16.07 -17.06
C LEU A 217 -2.48 16.92 -17.92
N GLY A 218 -2.92 18.06 -17.38
CA GLY A 218 -3.94 18.90 -18.02
C GLY A 218 -3.54 19.52 -19.37
N ASN A 219 -2.26 19.50 -19.73
CA ASN A 219 -1.76 19.98 -21.03
C ASN A 219 -1.69 18.89 -22.11
N MET A 220 -1.92 17.62 -21.77
CA MET A 220 -1.83 16.52 -22.73
C MET A 220 -3.14 16.36 -23.52
N THR A 221 -3.01 16.09 -24.83
CA THR A 221 -4.15 15.79 -25.69
C THR A 221 -4.51 14.31 -25.62
N LYS A 222 -5.79 14.01 -25.36
CA LYS A 222 -6.31 12.63 -25.35
C LYS A 222 -6.22 12.00 -26.73
N CYS A 223 -5.85 10.72 -26.79
CA CYS A 223 -5.96 9.95 -28.03
C CYS A 223 -7.42 9.84 -28.48
N VAL A 224 -7.62 9.93 -29.79
CA VAL A 224 -8.93 9.79 -30.44
C VAL A 224 -8.99 8.47 -31.21
N PHE A 225 -10.16 8.10 -31.73
CA PHE A 225 -10.33 6.91 -32.56
C PHE A 225 -9.34 6.84 -33.75
N ALA A 226 -8.97 7.99 -34.34
CA ALA A 226 -7.97 8.04 -35.41
C ALA A 226 -6.57 7.52 -34.99
N ASN A 227 -6.27 7.45 -33.70
CA ASN A 227 -5.02 6.93 -33.16
C ASN A 227 -5.08 5.43 -32.80
N LEU A 228 -6.20 4.74 -33.05
CA LEU A 228 -6.41 3.35 -32.65
C LEU A 228 -5.30 2.41 -33.15
N GLU A 229 -4.96 2.47 -34.44
CA GLU A 229 -3.93 1.61 -35.02
C GLU A 229 -2.55 1.87 -34.41
N ALA A 230 -2.25 3.14 -34.11
CA ALA A 230 -1.00 3.50 -33.45
C ALA A 230 -0.94 2.92 -32.03
N LEU A 231 -2.02 3.02 -31.25
CA LEU A 231 -2.09 2.45 -29.91
C LEU A 231 -1.99 0.92 -29.92
N LEU A 232 -2.68 0.26 -30.85
CA LEU A 232 -2.59 -1.18 -31.03
C LEU A 232 -1.16 -1.63 -31.36
N SER A 233 -0.43 -0.86 -32.17
CA SER A 233 0.97 -1.17 -32.50
C SER A 233 1.89 -1.10 -31.27
N LEU A 234 1.60 -0.23 -30.29
CA LEU A 234 2.38 -0.13 -29.04
C LEU A 234 2.11 -1.29 -28.06
N ARG A 235 1.14 -2.15 -28.36
CA ARG A 235 0.80 -3.31 -27.52
C ARG A 235 1.66 -4.53 -27.83
N ASP A 236 2.30 -4.61 -28.99
CA ASP A 236 3.06 -5.79 -29.38
C ASP A 236 4.39 -5.89 -28.62
N TYR A 237 4.31 -6.55 -27.46
CA TYR A 237 5.45 -6.89 -26.58
C TYR A 237 6.48 -7.82 -27.22
N GLN A 238 6.23 -8.37 -28.41
CA GLN A 238 6.86 -9.62 -28.84
C GLN A 238 8.21 -9.46 -29.55
N ASN A 239 8.67 -8.26 -29.86
CA ASN A 239 9.97 -8.09 -30.52
C ASN A 239 10.88 -7.08 -29.80
N PRO A 240 11.88 -7.54 -29.03
CA PRO A 240 12.84 -6.65 -28.35
C PRO A 240 13.71 -5.84 -29.33
N ASN A 241 13.75 -6.22 -30.62
CA ASN A 241 14.43 -5.46 -31.66
C ASN A 241 13.50 -4.43 -32.35
N SER A 242 12.24 -4.31 -31.91
CA SER A 242 11.31 -3.31 -32.42
C SER A 242 11.52 -1.96 -31.72
N THR A 243 11.43 -0.87 -32.46
CA THR A 243 11.44 0.51 -31.93
C THR A 243 10.23 0.84 -31.06
N VAL A 244 9.29 -0.10 -30.96
CA VAL A 244 7.99 -0.03 -30.27
C VAL A 244 7.96 -0.93 -29.01
N TYR A 245 9.06 -1.61 -28.69
CA TYR A 245 9.16 -2.44 -27.50
C TYR A 245 9.06 -1.59 -26.22
N TRP A 246 8.24 -2.03 -25.27
CA TRP A 246 8.13 -1.45 -23.93
C TRP A 246 8.46 -2.53 -22.89
N ASN A 247 9.42 -2.23 -22.02
CA ASN A 247 9.82 -3.10 -20.92
C ASN A 247 9.85 -2.28 -19.63
N PRO A 248 8.94 -2.57 -18.68
CA PRO A 248 8.85 -1.82 -17.44
C PRO A 248 10.12 -1.91 -16.60
N GLU A 249 10.85 -3.04 -16.62
CA GLU A 249 12.02 -3.24 -15.77
C GLU A 249 13.22 -2.36 -16.16
N THR A 250 13.34 -2.00 -17.44
CA THR A 250 14.46 -1.22 -17.95
C THR A 250 14.11 0.25 -18.20
N MET A 251 12.83 0.55 -18.42
CA MET A 251 12.36 1.89 -18.79
C MET A 251 11.71 2.66 -17.64
N CYS A 252 11.26 1.97 -16.58
CA CYS A 252 10.57 2.59 -15.46
C CYS A 252 11.44 2.52 -14.19
N ASP A 253 11.72 3.68 -13.58
CA ASP A 253 12.40 3.76 -12.27
C ASP A 253 11.38 3.78 -11.14
N CYS A 254 10.59 2.70 -11.04
CA CYS A 254 9.53 2.59 -10.03
C CYS A 254 10.04 1.87 -8.78
N LYS A 255 9.77 2.46 -7.61
CA LYS A 255 10.14 1.88 -6.30
C LYS A 255 8.91 1.42 -5.54
N LEU A 256 9.06 0.40 -4.70
CA LEU A 256 7.98 -0.06 -3.84
C LEU A 256 7.67 0.98 -2.74
N PRO A 257 6.41 1.11 -2.32
CA PRO A 257 6.06 1.97 -1.19
C PRO A 257 6.66 1.47 0.14
N CYS A 258 7.10 2.38 1.01
CA CYS A 258 7.61 2.03 2.34
C CYS A 258 6.50 1.55 3.28
N SER A 259 5.30 2.13 3.17
CA SER A 259 4.12 1.63 3.86
C SER A 259 3.07 1.25 2.83
N GLU A 260 2.67 -0.01 2.84
CA GLU A 260 1.69 -0.55 1.91
C GLU A 260 0.62 -1.31 2.67
N THR A 261 -0.62 -1.18 2.22
CA THR A 261 -1.73 -2.00 2.68
C THR A 261 -2.20 -2.82 1.48
N SER A 262 -2.04 -4.13 1.57
CA SER A 262 -2.51 -5.07 0.56
C SER A 262 -3.73 -5.81 1.09
N ILE A 263 -4.78 -5.89 0.26
CA ILE A 263 -5.97 -6.68 0.52
C ILE A 263 -5.93 -7.89 -0.42
N SER A 264 -5.89 -9.09 0.15
CA SER A 264 -6.03 -10.32 -0.64
C SER A 264 -7.45 -10.85 -0.48
N THR A 265 -7.98 -11.35 -1.59
CA THR A 265 -9.38 -11.81 -1.68
C THR A 265 -9.44 -13.26 -2.08
N THR A 266 -10.25 -14.04 -1.38
CA THR A 266 -10.73 -15.34 -1.85
C THR A 266 -12.16 -15.19 -2.33
N PHE A 267 -12.60 -15.99 -3.30
CA PHE A 267 -13.98 -15.95 -3.76
C PHE A 267 -14.57 -17.34 -3.94
N THR A 268 -15.88 -17.43 -3.68
CA THR A 268 -16.67 -18.62 -3.94
C THR A 268 -17.97 -18.24 -4.65
N LEU A 269 -18.45 -19.13 -5.51
CA LEU A 269 -19.63 -18.90 -6.34
C LEU A 269 -20.71 -19.94 -6.03
N ALA A 270 -21.94 -19.49 -5.90
CA ALA A 270 -23.11 -20.34 -5.78
C ALA A 270 -24.24 -19.84 -6.68
N ARG A 271 -25.04 -20.72 -7.27
CA ARG A 271 -26.13 -20.31 -8.15
C ARG A 271 -27.17 -19.47 -7.40
N ALA A 272 -27.53 -18.30 -7.94
CA ALA A 272 -28.57 -17.43 -7.37
C ALA A 272 -29.38 -16.71 -8.47
N PRO A 273 -30.71 -16.64 -8.36
CA PRO A 273 -31.55 -17.33 -7.38
C PRO A 273 -31.67 -18.85 -7.67
N PRO A 274 -31.90 -19.69 -6.64
CA PRO A 274 -32.23 -21.10 -6.85
C PRO A 274 -33.57 -21.27 -7.58
N ASN A 275 -33.79 -22.43 -8.19
CA ASN A 275 -34.99 -22.69 -9.00
C ASN A 275 -36.30 -22.61 -8.20
N THR A 276 -36.23 -22.75 -6.87
CA THR A 276 -37.38 -22.68 -5.96
C THR A 276 -37.54 -21.32 -5.26
N TYR A 277 -36.66 -20.34 -5.56
CA TYR A 277 -36.62 -19.06 -4.87
C TYR A 277 -37.96 -18.33 -4.94
N SER A 278 -38.49 -17.93 -3.78
CA SER A 278 -39.79 -17.27 -3.62
C SER A 278 -39.71 -15.98 -2.81
N ILE A 279 -38.51 -15.54 -2.40
CA ILE A 279 -38.31 -14.42 -1.45
C ILE A 279 -38.25 -13.05 -2.16
N ILE A 280 -38.43 -12.98 -3.49
CA ILE A 280 -38.68 -11.71 -4.23
C ILE A 280 -40.13 -11.22 -4.00
N ASN A 281 -40.66 -11.46 -2.80
CA ASN A 281 -42.04 -11.27 -2.35
C ASN A 281 -42.08 -10.32 -1.13
N GLY A 282 -41.38 -9.18 -1.20
CA GLY A 282 -41.51 -8.12 -0.22
C GLY A 282 -42.15 -6.89 -0.84
N ASN A 283 -43.19 -6.34 -0.20
CA ASN A 283 -43.73 -4.99 -0.48
C ASN A 283 -42.80 -3.90 0.11
N TYR A 284 -41.49 -4.06 -0.03
CA TYR A 284 -40.57 -2.95 0.17
C TYR A 284 -40.68 -2.04 -1.05
N GLU A 285 -40.54 -0.73 -0.88
CA GLU A 285 -40.61 0.28 -1.94
C GLU A 285 -39.56 0.03 -3.05
N GLY A 286 -39.86 -0.94 -3.91
CA GLY A 286 -38.93 -1.60 -4.80
C GLY A 286 -39.45 -2.96 -5.23
N PRO A 287 -40.50 -2.99 -6.05
CA PRO A 287 -40.29 -3.55 -7.38
C PRO A 287 -41.02 -2.73 -8.46
N THR A 288 -40.31 -2.38 -9.54
CA THR A 288 -40.98 -2.31 -10.85
C THR A 288 -41.29 -3.74 -11.35
N TYR A 289 -40.58 -4.76 -10.85
CA TYR A 289 -40.61 -6.13 -11.36
C TYR A 289 -40.60 -7.19 -10.23
N SER A 290 -41.71 -7.38 -9.51
CA SER A 290 -41.83 -8.52 -8.59
C SER A 290 -42.16 -9.78 -9.39
N CYS A 291 -41.63 -10.93 -8.99
CA CYS A 291 -42.02 -12.21 -9.60
C CYS A 291 -43.49 -12.60 -9.33
N PHE A 292 -44.21 -11.79 -8.54
CA PHE A 292 -45.64 -11.91 -8.27
C PHE A 292 -46.50 -11.08 -9.25
N SER A 293 -45.94 -10.00 -9.81
CA SER A 293 -46.67 -9.15 -10.75
C SER A 293 -46.70 -9.78 -12.15
N THR A 294 -47.89 -10.20 -12.57
CA THR A 294 -48.17 -10.68 -13.93
C THR A 294 -48.11 -9.58 -14.98
N ALA A 295 -47.99 -8.31 -14.58
CA ALA A 295 -47.90 -7.17 -15.50
C ALA A 295 -46.57 -7.13 -16.28
N VAL A 296 -45.55 -7.86 -15.82
CA VAL A 296 -44.20 -7.83 -16.42
C VAL A 296 -43.72 -9.21 -16.81
N PHE A 297 -43.91 -10.22 -15.95
CA PHE A 297 -43.51 -11.58 -16.26
C PHE A 297 -44.74 -12.46 -16.47
N ALA A 298 -44.75 -13.21 -17.58
CA ALA A 298 -45.85 -14.12 -17.90
C ALA A 298 -46.04 -15.21 -16.84
N ASN A 299 -44.96 -15.70 -16.23
CA ASN A 299 -44.97 -16.78 -15.24
C ASN A 299 -43.82 -16.61 -14.22
N LYS A 300 -43.95 -17.24 -13.04
CA LYS A 300 -42.86 -17.30 -12.02
C LYS A 300 -41.54 -17.80 -12.59
N ASN A 301 -41.57 -18.84 -13.43
CA ASN A 301 -40.38 -19.41 -14.06
C ASN A 301 -39.68 -18.42 -15.00
N ALA A 302 -40.44 -17.61 -15.74
CA ALA A 302 -39.89 -16.59 -16.62
C ALA A 302 -39.18 -15.49 -15.82
N CYS A 303 -39.71 -15.11 -14.65
CA CYS A 303 -39.06 -14.17 -13.75
C CYS A 303 -37.73 -14.73 -13.21
N ILE A 304 -37.72 -15.98 -12.73
CA ILE A 304 -36.50 -16.63 -12.22
C ILE A 304 -35.44 -16.73 -13.32
N SER A 305 -35.82 -17.13 -14.54
CA SER A 305 -34.90 -17.16 -15.68
C SER A 305 -34.35 -15.78 -16.03
N TRP A 306 -35.17 -14.73 -15.91
CA TRP A 306 -34.72 -13.35 -16.12
C TRP A 306 -33.69 -12.93 -15.07
N TYR A 307 -33.94 -13.18 -13.78
CA TYR A 307 -32.97 -12.89 -12.71
C TYR A 307 -31.68 -13.70 -12.85
N GLN A 308 -31.76 -14.97 -13.27
CA GLN A 308 -30.57 -15.78 -13.56
C GLN A 308 -29.71 -15.21 -14.69
N GLN A 309 -30.29 -14.40 -15.59
CA GLN A 309 -29.55 -13.75 -16.68
C GLN A 309 -29.18 -12.30 -16.36
N ASN A 310 -29.85 -11.62 -15.43
CA ASN A 310 -29.69 -10.17 -15.25
C ASN A 310 -29.25 -9.75 -13.85
N SER A 311 -29.30 -10.65 -12.86
CA SER A 311 -28.93 -10.33 -11.48
C SER A 311 -27.57 -10.87 -11.08
N VAL A 312 -26.89 -10.12 -10.23
CA VAL A 312 -25.62 -10.47 -9.61
C VAL A 312 -25.78 -10.26 -8.11
N VAL A 313 -25.52 -11.29 -7.32
CA VAL A 313 -25.49 -11.16 -5.85
C VAL A 313 -24.04 -11.19 -5.42
N VAL A 314 -23.61 -10.22 -4.62
CA VAL A 314 -22.24 -10.12 -4.12
C VAL A 314 -22.26 -9.94 -2.61
N SER A 315 -21.41 -10.66 -1.91
CA SER A 315 -21.20 -10.51 -0.48
C SER A 315 -19.71 -10.33 -0.21
N VAL A 316 -19.30 -9.18 0.33
CA VAL A 316 -17.91 -8.89 0.69
C VAL A 316 -17.79 -8.88 2.21
N TYR A 317 -16.88 -9.67 2.78
CA TYR A 317 -16.71 -9.77 4.23
C TYR A 317 -15.28 -10.09 4.62
N PHE A 318 -14.90 -9.75 5.86
CA PHE A 318 -13.63 -10.19 6.43
C PHE A 318 -13.72 -11.67 6.81
N GLU A 319 -12.75 -12.47 6.35
CA GLU A 319 -12.66 -13.88 6.75
C GLU A 319 -12.39 -14.02 8.25
N SER A 320 -11.51 -13.16 8.74
CA SER A 320 -11.09 -13.05 10.12
C SER A 320 -10.63 -11.62 10.41
N PHE A 321 -10.51 -11.28 11.69
CA PHE A 321 -10.14 -9.93 12.15
C PHE A 321 -8.67 -9.75 12.47
N ASP A 322 -7.91 -10.84 12.47
CA ASP A 322 -6.47 -10.74 12.43
C ASP A 322 -6.03 -10.12 11.10
N TYR A 323 -4.95 -9.36 11.19
CA TYR A 323 -4.26 -8.82 10.03
C TYR A 323 -2.82 -9.29 10.08
N LEU A 324 -2.25 -9.53 8.90
CA LEU A 324 -0.86 -9.90 8.77
C LEU A 324 -0.01 -8.62 8.75
N ALA A 325 0.91 -8.46 9.70
CA ALA A 325 1.87 -7.37 9.71
C ALA A 325 3.25 -7.87 9.28
N LEU A 326 3.73 -7.43 8.12
CA LEU A 326 5.06 -7.71 7.60
C LEU A 326 5.93 -6.48 7.79
N THR A 327 6.80 -6.49 8.80
CA THR A 327 7.66 -5.35 9.12
C THR A 327 9.13 -5.72 8.98
N GLU A 328 9.86 -5.01 8.13
CA GLU A 328 11.31 -5.13 8.03
C GLU A 328 12.00 -4.40 9.18
N THR A 329 12.91 -5.08 9.86
CA THR A 329 13.72 -4.51 10.95
C THR A 329 15.19 -4.74 10.67
N ALA A 330 16.02 -3.72 10.88
CA ALA A 330 17.45 -3.83 10.66
C ALA A 330 18.05 -4.89 11.58
N THR A 331 18.67 -5.93 11.02
CA THR A 331 19.36 -6.98 11.79
C THR A 331 20.49 -6.39 12.63
N TYR A 332 21.15 -5.34 12.12
CA TYR A 332 22.23 -4.66 12.81
C TYR A 332 21.88 -3.19 13.03
N THR A 333 21.62 -2.86 14.29
CA THR A 333 21.34 -1.48 14.73
C THR A 333 22.64 -0.73 14.98
N MET A 334 22.60 0.61 14.92
CA MET A 334 23.77 1.44 15.27
C MET A 334 24.23 1.21 16.72
N SER A 335 23.31 0.89 17.63
CA SER A 335 23.65 0.51 19.01
C SER A 335 24.41 -0.80 19.08
N THR A 336 23.99 -1.83 18.32
CA THR A 336 24.72 -3.10 18.25
C THR A 336 26.11 -2.87 17.66
N MET A 337 26.20 -2.04 16.61
CA MET A 337 27.47 -1.64 16.01
C MET A 337 28.43 -1.02 17.01
N LEU A 338 27.97 -0.01 17.76
CA LEU A 338 28.82 0.68 18.72
C LEU A 338 29.20 -0.21 19.91
N ASN A 339 28.30 -1.10 20.32
CA ASN A 339 28.57 -2.05 21.39
C ASN A 339 29.66 -3.06 20.97
N GLU A 340 29.54 -3.67 19.80
CA GLU A 340 30.55 -4.61 19.30
C GLU A 340 31.89 -3.91 19.02
N PHE A 341 31.85 -2.72 18.41
CA PHE A 341 33.07 -1.94 18.15
C PHE A 341 33.77 -1.53 19.46
N GLY A 342 33.01 -1.03 20.44
CA GLY A 342 33.53 -0.69 21.76
C GLY A 342 34.06 -1.91 22.51
N GLY A 343 33.37 -3.05 22.40
CA GLY A 343 33.81 -4.32 22.99
C GLY A 343 35.12 -4.83 22.40
N GLN A 344 35.25 -4.81 21.07
CA GLN A 344 36.48 -5.23 20.39
C GLN A 344 37.64 -4.27 20.67
N LEU A 345 37.41 -2.96 20.60
CA LEU A 345 38.45 -1.98 20.95
C LEU A 345 38.90 -2.10 22.41
N GLY A 346 37.95 -2.24 23.33
CA GLY A 346 38.24 -2.44 24.75
C GLY A 346 39.03 -3.73 25.01
N LEU A 347 38.70 -4.82 24.32
CA LEU A 347 39.38 -6.11 24.48
C LEU A 347 40.81 -6.09 23.95
N TRP A 348 41.03 -5.59 22.72
CA TRP A 348 42.33 -5.70 22.05
C TRP A 348 43.30 -4.57 22.41
N THR A 349 42.78 -3.36 22.62
CA THR A 349 43.61 -2.16 22.81
C THR A 349 43.49 -1.56 24.21
N GLY A 350 42.57 -2.07 25.05
CA GLY A 350 42.25 -1.45 26.34
C GLY A 350 41.61 -0.06 26.20
N PHE A 351 41.15 0.27 24.99
CA PHE A 351 40.62 1.59 24.67
C PHE A 351 39.23 1.77 25.30
N SER A 352 39.03 2.87 26.01
CA SER A 352 37.78 3.20 26.68
C SER A 352 37.42 4.67 26.51
N ILE A 353 36.23 5.07 26.97
CA ILE A 353 35.86 6.48 26.97
C ILE A 353 36.80 7.34 27.84
N ILE A 354 37.45 6.73 28.84
CA ILE A 354 38.44 7.39 29.69
C ILE A 354 39.69 7.72 28.87
N THR A 355 40.15 6.80 28.01
CA THR A 355 41.31 7.06 27.14
C THR A 355 41.01 8.17 26.13
N VAL A 356 39.79 8.24 25.59
CA VAL A 356 39.36 9.37 24.72
C VAL A 356 39.41 10.70 25.47
N THR A 357 38.90 10.73 26.70
CA THR A 357 38.88 11.93 27.54
C THR A 357 40.29 12.42 27.87
N GLU A 358 41.21 11.49 28.13
CA GLU A 358 42.62 11.80 28.37
C GLU A 358 43.28 12.45 27.15
N PHE A 359 43.09 11.88 25.96
CA PHE A 359 43.60 12.46 24.71
C PHE A 359 43.01 13.84 24.42
N LEU A 360 41.71 14.04 24.66
CA LEU A 360 41.08 15.35 24.50
C LEU A 360 41.65 16.39 25.47
N CYS A 361 41.81 16.05 26.74
CA CYS A 361 42.46 16.91 27.73
C CYS A 361 43.89 17.26 27.31
N LEU A 362 44.65 16.28 26.82
CA LEU A 362 46.02 16.51 26.33
C LEU A 362 46.04 17.44 25.12
N PHE A 363 45.14 17.23 24.14
CA PHE A 363 45.01 18.11 22.98
C PHE A 363 44.67 19.54 23.37
N VAL A 364 43.70 19.73 24.28
CA VAL A 364 43.32 21.06 24.78
C VAL A 364 44.50 21.71 25.50
N MET A 365 45.21 20.97 26.35
CA MET A 365 46.40 21.49 27.05
C MET A 365 47.51 21.87 26.08
N MET A 366 47.77 21.04 25.06
CA MET A 366 48.77 21.33 24.04
C MET A 366 48.37 22.52 23.17
N PHE A 367 47.10 22.63 22.81
CA PHE A 367 46.56 23.77 22.06
C PHE A 367 46.67 25.08 22.85
N LEU A 368 46.30 25.06 24.14
CA LEU A 368 46.49 26.19 25.05
C LEU A 368 47.98 26.54 25.22
N TYR A 369 48.86 25.54 25.30
CA TYR A 369 50.31 25.74 25.35
C TYR A 369 50.84 26.41 24.08
N CYS A 370 50.37 26.00 22.91
CA CYS A 370 50.76 26.60 21.62
C CYS A 370 50.22 28.04 21.44
N ILE A 371 49.03 28.36 21.97
CA ILE A 371 48.45 29.72 21.89
C ILE A 371 49.09 30.69 22.88
N VAL A 372 49.40 30.23 24.10
CA VAL A 372 49.89 31.11 25.19
C VAL A 372 51.43 31.24 25.17
N GLY A 373 52.15 30.40 24.41
CA GLY A 373 53.59 30.52 24.18
C GLY A 373 54.47 30.44 25.44
N SER A 374 53.88 30.16 26.59
CA SER A 374 54.51 30.22 27.89
C SER A 374 54.07 29.02 28.72
N ARG A 375 55.00 28.44 29.48
CA ARG A 375 54.76 27.32 30.41
C ARG A 375 53.52 27.61 31.27
N ILE A 376 52.42 26.90 31.01
CA ILE A 376 51.37 26.72 32.01
C ILE A 376 52.00 25.83 33.08
N VAL A 377 52.62 26.46 34.07
CA VAL A 377 52.94 25.80 35.33
C VAL A 377 51.57 25.49 35.95
N ARG A 378 51.16 24.22 35.92
CA ARG A 378 50.19 23.73 36.89
C ARG A 378 50.81 23.99 38.26
N LYS A 379 50.52 25.14 38.86
CA LYS A 379 50.60 25.26 40.31
C LYS A 379 49.48 24.38 40.81
N ILE A 380 49.83 23.14 41.14
CA ILE A 380 49.05 22.37 42.10
C ILE A 380 48.99 23.29 43.32
N ASN A 381 47.79 23.72 43.69
CA ASN A 381 47.63 24.51 44.90
C ASN A 381 48.06 23.57 46.04
N PRO A 382 49.08 23.88 46.84
CA PRO A 382 49.58 22.95 47.85
C PRO A 382 48.50 22.53 48.87
N GLU A 383 47.45 23.35 49.03
CA GLU A 383 46.26 23.01 49.82
C GLU A 383 45.50 21.80 49.26
N ASP A 384 45.34 21.67 47.93
CA ASP A 384 44.60 20.55 47.32
C ASP A 384 45.35 19.21 47.42
N GLN A 385 46.67 19.24 47.66
CA GLN A 385 47.50 18.05 47.79
C GLN A 385 47.62 17.55 49.24
N ASP A 386 47.46 18.45 50.22
CA ASP A 386 47.42 18.10 51.63
C ASP A 386 45.99 17.74 52.11
N ASP A 387 44.94 18.17 51.39
CA ASP A 387 43.54 17.80 51.66
C ASP A 387 43.09 16.49 50.97
N ASP A 388 43.94 15.85 50.16
CA ASP A 388 43.63 14.54 49.57
C ASP A 388 43.72 13.44 50.64
N TRP A 389 42.55 13.03 51.14
CA TRP A 389 42.39 12.00 52.19
C TRP A 389 43.19 10.71 51.91
N ARG A 390 43.41 10.36 50.64
CA ARG A 390 44.20 9.18 50.26
C ARG A 390 45.68 9.34 50.58
N ILE A 391 46.21 10.56 50.49
CA ILE A 391 47.61 10.87 50.77
C ILE A 391 47.83 11.00 52.28
N VAL A 392 46.84 11.52 53.01
CA VAL A 392 46.86 11.60 54.48
C VAL A 392 46.88 10.21 55.11
N ASP A 393 45.98 9.31 54.69
CA ASP A 393 45.92 7.94 55.20
C ASP A 393 47.26 7.19 55.03
N VAL A 394 47.91 7.35 53.87
CA VAL A 394 49.20 6.69 53.61
C VAL A 394 50.33 7.28 54.48
N LYS A 395 50.31 8.59 54.73
CA LYS A 395 51.29 9.26 55.62
C LYS A 395 51.11 8.82 57.08
N ASP A 396 49.87 8.67 57.53
CA ASP A 396 49.56 8.24 58.90
C ASP A 396 49.89 6.77 59.11
N LEU A 397 49.56 5.89 58.15
CA LEU A 397 49.95 4.48 58.20
C LEU A 397 51.47 4.31 58.26
N ARG A 398 52.21 5.16 57.53
CA ARG A 398 53.67 5.15 57.55
C ARG A 398 54.23 5.55 58.91
N LYS A 399 53.67 6.56 59.56
CA LYS A 399 54.06 6.95 60.93
C LYS A 399 53.79 5.83 61.92
N GLU A 400 52.66 5.15 61.83
CA GLU A 400 52.37 4.01 62.69
C GLU A 400 53.40 2.89 62.49
N LEU A 401 53.71 2.54 61.24
CA LEU A 401 54.74 1.54 60.93
C LEU A 401 56.13 1.92 61.49
N ASP A 402 56.57 3.16 61.26
CA ASP A 402 57.87 3.65 61.73
C ASP A 402 57.94 3.63 63.28
N THR A 403 56.81 3.90 63.95
CA THR A 403 56.73 3.85 65.43
C THR A 403 56.79 2.42 65.95
N HIS A 404 56.13 1.47 65.28
CA HIS A 404 56.24 0.06 65.60
C HIS A 404 57.66 -0.47 65.39
N GLU A 405 58.32 -0.10 64.29
CA GLU A 405 59.70 -0.52 64.03
C GLU A 405 60.68 0.05 65.08
N TYR A 406 60.44 1.28 65.54
CA TYR A 406 61.21 1.88 66.63
C TYR A 406 61.04 1.09 67.95
N LEU A 407 59.80 0.78 68.33
CA LEU A 407 59.50 0.05 69.57
C LEU A 407 60.08 -1.36 69.56
N ASP A 408 60.04 -2.06 68.42
CA ASP A 408 60.65 -3.38 68.28
C ASP A 408 62.18 -3.34 68.44
N ARG A 409 62.84 -2.32 67.88
CA ARG A 409 64.29 -2.11 68.08
C ARG A 409 64.62 -1.80 69.55
N GLU A 410 63.77 -1.03 70.23
CA GLU A 410 63.93 -0.71 71.66
C GLU A 410 63.77 -1.98 72.53
N GLN A 411 62.75 -2.80 72.25
CA GLN A 411 62.54 -4.08 72.93
C GLN A 411 63.69 -5.06 72.70
N ALA A 412 64.21 -5.15 71.47
CA ALA A 412 65.36 -5.98 71.16
C ALA A 412 66.62 -5.53 71.94
N ARG A 413 66.86 -4.22 72.06
CA ARG A 413 67.93 -3.67 72.92
C ARG A 413 67.74 -4.04 74.38
N MET A 414 66.55 -3.89 74.92
CA MET A 414 66.24 -4.22 76.32
C MET A 414 66.39 -5.73 76.59
N HIS A 415 66.03 -6.59 75.63
CA HIS A 415 66.24 -8.02 75.72
C HIS A 415 67.74 -8.38 75.73
N GLN A 416 68.55 -7.75 74.88
CA GLN A 416 70.01 -7.95 74.90
C GLN A 416 70.66 -7.49 76.21
N LEU A 417 70.19 -6.39 76.80
CA LEU A 417 70.66 -5.92 78.11
C LEU A 417 70.30 -6.91 79.24
N ARG A 418 69.10 -7.50 79.21
CA ARG A 418 68.71 -8.57 80.16
C ARG A 418 69.55 -9.82 80.01
N LEU A 419 69.86 -10.24 78.78
CA LEU A 419 70.73 -11.40 78.53
C LEU A 419 72.16 -11.17 79.05
N ARG A 420 72.73 -9.97 78.88
CA ARG A 420 74.05 -9.62 79.44
C ARG A 420 74.09 -9.61 80.96
N ASN A 421 73.00 -9.22 81.63
CA ASN A 421 72.94 -9.24 83.09
C ASN A 421 72.79 -10.66 83.67
N ASN A 422 72.14 -11.58 82.95
CA ASN A 422 72.02 -12.98 83.38
C ASN A 422 73.27 -13.83 83.14
N THR A 423 74.22 -13.39 82.31
CA THR A 423 75.50 -14.10 82.10
C THR A 423 76.60 -13.74 83.11
N ASN A 424 76.34 -12.80 84.03
CA ASN A 424 77.30 -12.35 85.06
C ASN A 424 76.90 -12.77 86.50
N MET A 425 76.08 -13.82 86.66
CA MET A 425 75.83 -14.49 87.94
C MET A 425 76.38 -15.90 87.95
#